data_AF-A0A7J9FR15-F1
#
_entry.id   AF-A0A7J9FR15-F1
#
_cell.length_a   1.000
_cell.length_b   1.000
_cell.length_c   1.000
_cell.angle_alpha   90.00
_cell.angle_beta   90.00
_cell.angle_gamma   90.00
#
_symmetry.space_group_name_H-M   'P 1'
#
loop_
_entity.id
_entity.type
_entity.pdbx_description
1 polymer ?
#
loop_
_entity_poly.entity_id
_entity_poly.type
_entity_poly.pdbx_seq_one_letter_code
_entity_poly.pdbx_strand_id
1 'polypeptide(L)'
;MRAAICDMVTVARLLNLTLVVPELDKKSFWADPSDFEDIFDVRHFIDSLRDEVRIVRRLPKRFSSKYGFEAFQMPPVSWSNEKYYLEQILPLFSKHKVIHFNRTDTRLANNGIPLALQKLRCRVNFQGLKFTPQIETLGHKLVRILQEKGPFVALHLRYEMDMLAFSGCTHGCTVEEAEELKRLRYAYPWWREKEIVSEERRQQGLCPLTPEEATLVLQALGFTKETQIYIASGEIYGSARRLAPLRAAFPRIVKKETLLDPAELQQFQNHSSQMAALDFMVTLASNTFIPTYDGNMAKVVEGHRRYLGFKKSILPDRKKLVELLDLHQNGTLPWNDFALAVRQAHEKRMGQPFHRRIIPDKPKEEDYFYANPQECLCEGTGCEDVLDPGKSSKVTM
;
A
#
# COMPACT_ATOMS: atom_id res chain seq x y z
N MET A 1 2.78 -0.20 7.82
CA MET A 1 2.72 -1.42 8.64
C MET A 1 3.41 -2.61 7.96
N ARG A 2 2.75 -3.32 7.03
CA ARG A 2 3.25 -4.57 6.41
C ARG A 2 4.68 -4.49 5.83
N ALA A 3 4.97 -3.48 5.01
CA ALA A 3 6.30 -3.24 4.45
C ALA A 3 7.39 -3.02 5.52
N ALA A 4 7.11 -2.21 6.54
CA ALA A 4 8.07 -1.93 7.62
C ALA A 4 8.39 -3.18 8.44
N ILE A 5 7.39 -4.04 8.70
CA ILE A 5 7.61 -5.30 9.42
C ILE A 5 8.53 -6.21 8.60
N CYS A 6 8.30 -6.32 7.29
CA CYS A 6 9.14 -7.11 6.39
C CYS A 6 10.59 -6.60 6.35
N ASP A 7 10.79 -5.29 6.29
CA ASP A 7 12.12 -4.67 6.36
C ASP A 7 12.81 -5.00 7.70
N MET A 8 12.11 -4.84 8.83
CA MET A 8 12.71 -5.05 10.15
C MET A 8 13.00 -6.52 10.47
N VAL A 9 12.19 -7.46 9.98
CA VAL A 9 12.53 -8.90 10.04
C VAL A 9 13.82 -9.16 9.26
N THR A 10 13.96 -8.56 8.08
CA THR A 10 15.14 -8.73 7.23
C THR A 10 16.39 -8.11 7.87
N VAL A 11 16.27 -6.94 8.49
CA VAL A 11 17.35 -6.32 9.26
C VAL A 11 17.73 -7.20 10.46
N ALA A 12 16.76 -7.76 11.18
CA ALA A 12 17.05 -8.67 12.29
C ALA A 12 17.81 -9.92 11.80
N ARG A 13 17.44 -10.47 10.64
CA ARG A 13 18.18 -11.58 9.99
C ARG A 13 19.60 -11.19 9.60
N LEU A 14 19.78 -10.04 8.95
CA LEU A 14 21.07 -9.52 8.50
C LEU A 14 22.05 -9.37 9.68
N LEU A 15 21.55 -8.85 10.80
CA LEU A 15 22.34 -8.58 12.00
C LEU A 15 22.43 -9.77 12.97
N ASN A 16 21.80 -10.90 12.64
CA ASN A 16 21.69 -12.07 13.52
C ASN A 16 21.13 -11.74 14.91
N LEU A 17 20.06 -10.93 14.94
CA LEU A 17 19.41 -10.47 16.17
C LEU A 17 18.10 -11.19 16.44
N THR A 18 17.65 -11.15 17.69
CA THR A 18 16.29 -11.57 18.06
C THR A 18 15.33 -10.41 17.86
N LEU A 19 14.26 -10.64 17.10
CA LEU A 19 13.18 -9.70 16.92
C LEU A 19 12.12 -9.91 18.02
N VAL A 20 11.66 -8.83 18.66
CA VAL A 20 10.43 -8.86 19.46
C VAL A 20 9.26 -8.56 18.52
N VAL A 21 8.12 -9.26 18.68
CA VAL A 21 6.90 -8.97 17.90
C VAL A 21 6.65 -7.45 17.88
N PRO A 22 6.51 -6.83 16.69
CA PRO A 22 6.46 -5.37 16.58
C PRO A 22 5.29 -4.74 17.32
N GLU A 23 5.51 -3.52 17.79
CA GLU A 23 4.44 -2.63 18.24
C GLU A 23 3.92 -1.81 17.05
N LEU A 24 2.61 -1.54 17.05
CA LEU A 24 1.98 -0.71 16.02
C LEU A 24 1.86 0.73 16.49
N ASP A 25 1.96 1.68 15.56
CA ASP A 25 1.88 3.10 15.88
C ASP A 25 0.44 3.52 16.19
N LYS A 26 0.21 3.93 17.44
CA LYS A 26 -1.08 4.42 17.95
C LYS A 26 -1.17 5.95 17.99
N LYS A 27 -0.13 6.67 17.56
CA LYS A 27 -0.02 8.14 17.64
C LYS A 27 -0.18 8.85 16.29
N SER A 28 -0.24 8.10 15.19
CA SER A 28 -0.51 8.66 13.86
C SER A 28 -1.91 9.28 13.76
N PHE A 29 -2.21 9.92 12.62
CA PHE A 29 -3.51 10.52 12.32
C PHE A 29 -4.70 9.60 12.63
N TRP A 30 -4.59 8.32 12.31
CA TRP A 30 -5.66 7.34 12.49
C TRP A 30 -5.89 6.95 13.95
N ALA A 31 -4.92 7.22 14.83
CA ALA A 31 -4.96 6.93 16.26
C ALA A 31 -5.48 5.52 16.60
N ASP A 32 -5.13 4.54 15.76
CA ASP A 32 -5.66 3.18 15.84
C ASP A 32 -5.15 2.47 17.10
N PRO A 33 -6.04 1.93 17.96
CA PRO A 33 -5.62 1.29 19.20
C PRO A 33 -5.10 -0.15 19.00
N SER A 34 -5.27 -0.73 17.79
CA SER A 34 -4.96 -2.13 17.51
C SER A 34 -3.50 -2.47 17.78
N ASP A 35 -3.26 -3.61 18.41
CA ASP A 35 -1.96 -4.24 18.55
C ASP A 35 -1.68 -5.20 17.38
N PHE A 36 -0.43 -5.66 17.28
CA PHE A 36 -0.03 -6.60 16.23
C PHE A 36 -0.92 -7.85 16.20
N GLU A 37 -1.29 -8.34 17.39
CA GLU A 37 -2.10 -9.55 17.57
C GLU A 37 -3.59 -9.38 17.25
N ASP A 38 -4.07 -8.14 17.13
CA ASP A 38 -5.43 -7.86 16.65
C ASP A 38 -5.51 -7.97 15.13
N ILE A 39 -4.40 -7.75 14.42
CA ILE A 39 -4.34 -7.71 12.95
C ILE A 39 -3.74 -8.98 12.38
N PHE A 40 -2.64 -9.48 12.95
CA PHE A 40 -1.89 -10.62 12.44
C PHE A 40 -1.86 -11.79 13.42
N ASP A 41 -1.88 -13.01 12.88
CA ASP A 41 -1.68 -14.22 13.67
C ASP A 41 -0.22 -14.30 14.15
N VAL A 42 0.01 -13.96 15.42
CA VAL A 42 1.33 -13.96 16.05
C VAL A 42 1.99 -15.33 16.04
N ARG A 43 1.20 -16.39 16.27
CA ARG A 43 1.75 -17.75 16.34
C ARG A 43 2.24 -18.15 14.96
N HIS A 44 1.41 -17.96 13.93
CA HIS A 44 1.80 -18.20 12.54
C HIS A 44 3.01 -17.36 12.13
N PHE A 45 3.05 -16.08 12.50
CA PHE A 45 4.18 -15.19 12.20
C PHE A 45 5.50 -15.69 12.80
N ILE A 46 5.50 -16.14 14.06
CA ILE A 46 6.69 -16.69 14.72
C ILE A 46 7.08 -18.03 14.09
N ASP A 47 6.11 -18.95 13.96
CA ASP A 47 6.38 -20.32 13.55
C ASP A 47 6.83 -20.41 12.08
N SER A 48 6.24 -19.62 11.19
CA SER A 48 6.57 -19.61 9.76
C SER A 48 7.96 -19.04 9.43
N LEU A 49 8.55 -18.28 10.37
CA LEU A 49 9.85 -17.60 10.22
C LEU A 49 10.93 -18.16 11.15
N ARG A 50 10.63 -19.20 11.93
CA ARG A 50 11.50 -19.71 13.01
C ARG A 50 12.89 -20.16 12.55
N ASP A 51 12.99 -20.65 11.31
CA ASP A 51 14.25 -21.15 10.73
C ASP A 51 15.07 -20.02 10.07
N GLU A 52 14.48 -18.83 9.94
CA GLU A 52 15.12 -17.64 9.36
C GLU A 52 15.57 -16.68 10.45
N VAL A 53 14.67 -16.29 11.35
CA VAL A 53 14.92 -15.30 12.39
C VAL A 53 14.30 -15.73 13.70
N ARG A 54 15.02 -15.52 14.80
CA ARG A 54 14.45 -15.75 16.12
C ARG A 54 13.49 -14.62 16.47
N ILE A 55 12.21 -14.94 16.56
CA ILE A 55 11.16 -13.99 16.98
C ILE A 55 10.62 -14.39 18.35
N VAL A 56 10.51 -13.44 19.27
CA VAL A 56 9.91 -13.64 20.59
C VAL A 56 8.68 -12.75 20.76
N ARG A 57 7.64 -13.27 21.41
CA ARG A 57 6.37 -12.55 21.57
C ARG A 57 6.51 -11.28 22.43
N ARG A 58 7.34 -11.32 23.47
CA ARG A 58 7.55 -10.20 24.40
C ARG A 58 9.02 -10.12 24.78
N LEU A 59 9.46 -8.92 25.14
CA LEU A 59 10.80 -8.70 25.65
C LEU A 59 11.03 -9.56 26.91
N PRO A 60 12.11 -10.38 26.95
CA PRO A 60 12.40 -11.20 28.13
C PRO A 60 12.52 -10.35 29.41
N LYS A 61 11.94 -10.82 30.53
CA LYS A 61 11.89 -10.07 31.80
C LYS A 61 13.23 -9.51 32.26
N ARG A 62 14.33 -10.24 32.02
CA ARG A 62 15.71 -9.81 32.34
C ARG A 62 16.13 -8.49 31.68
N PHE A 63 15.45 -8.08 30.61
CA PHE A 63 15.70 -6.83 29.89
C PHE A 63 14.58 -5.79 30.11
N SER A 64 13.73 -5.97 31.12
CA SER A 64 12.69 -4.99 31.44
C SER A 64 13.22 -3.86 32.32
N SER A 65 12.53 -2.72 32.29
CA SER A 65 12.82 -1.54 33.11
C SER A 65 12.89 -1.84 34.62
N LYS A 66 12.11 -2.82 35.08
CA LYS A 66 12.16 -3.32 36.47
C LYS A 66 13.54 -3.82 36.90
N TYR A 67 14.37 -4.29 35.96
CA TYR A 67 15.75 -4.74 36.19
C TYR A 67 16.78 -3.71 35.75
N GLY A 68 16.39 -2.43 35.59
CA GLY A 68 17.31 -1.34 35.24
C GLY A 68 17.68 -1.26 33.75
N PHE A 69 16.99 -2.00 32.87
CA PHE A 69 17.21 -1.91 31.42
C PHE A 69 16.26 -0.89 30.78
N GLU A 70 16.84 0.08 30.08
CA GLU A 70 16.10 1.01 29.24
C GLU A 70 16.44 0.75 27.77
N ALA A 71 15.40 0.54 26.95
CA ALA A 71 15.59 0.34 25.51
C ALA A 71 16.06 1.63 24.85
N PHE A 72 17.12 1.56 24.05
CA PHE A 72 17.58 2.73 23.29
C PHE A 72 16.61 3.00 22.14
N GLN A 73 15.94 4.15 22.17
CA GLN A 73 14.98 4.53 21.14
C GLN A 73 15.66 5.31 20.03
N MET A 74 15.53 4.86 18.77
CA MET A 74 16.05 5.61 17.63
C MET A 74 15.29 5.31 16.33
N PRO A 75 15.16 6.28 15.41
CA PRO A 75 14.72 6.00 14.06
C PRO A 75 15.92 5.60 13.18
N PRO A 76 15.84 4.48 12.43
CA PRO A 76 16.83 4.20 11.39
C PRO A 76 16.81 5.28 10.29
N VAL A 77 17.93 5.45 9.59
CA VAL A 77 18.00 6.34 8.42
C VAL A 77 17.16 5.75 7.28
N SER A 78 16.39 6.60 6.59
CA SER A 78 15.53 6.17 5.47
C SER A 78 16.34 5.56 4.34
N TRP A 79 15.82 4.50 3.72
CA TRP A 79 16.39 3.85 2.53
C TRP A 79 17.86 3.39 2.71
N SER A 80 18.21 2.90 3.90
CA SER A 80 19.57 2.51 4.22
C SER A 80 19.94 1.15 3.60
N ASN A 81 21.21 1.01 3.22
CA ASN A 81 21.78 -0.24 2.73
C ASN A 81 22.34 -1.11 3.87
N GLU A 82 22.87 -2.28 3.54
CA GLU A 82 23.44 -3.21 4.53
C GLU A 82 24.60 -2.61 5.32
N LYS A 83 25.46 -1.82 4.65
CA LYS A 83 26.63 -1.18 5.27
C LYS A 83 26.22 -0.31 6.46
N TYR A 84 25.17 0.50 6.31
CA TYR A 84 24.62 1.27 7.43
C TYR A 84 24.23 0.39 8.62
N TYR A 85 23.53 -0.71 8.37
CA TYR A 85 23.09 -1.60 9.44
C TYR A 85 24.27 -2.32 10.11
N LEU A 86 25.22 -2.83 9.32
CA LEU A 86 26.38 -3.57 9.83
C LEU A 86 27.37 -2.66 10.57
N GLU A 87 27.64 -1.47 10.05
CA GLU A 87 28.70 -0.59 10.59
C GLU A 87 28.19 0.42 11.61
N GLN A 88 26.93 0.87 11.51
CA GLN A 88 26.41 1.91 12.41
C GLN A 88 25.41 1.37 13.42
N ILE A 89 24.54 0.42 13.02
CA ILE A 89 23.48 -0.09 13.90
C ILE A 89 23.95 -1.26 14.76
N LEU A 90 24.62 -2.25 14.18
CA LEU A 90 25.08 -3.43 14.91
C LEU A 90 25.94 -3.08 16.14
N PRO A 91 26.89 -2.12 16.08
CA PRO A 91 27.68 -1.75 17.27
C PRO A 91 26.85 -1.22 18.43
N LEU A 92 25.68 -0.62 18.19
CA LEU A 92 24.81 -0.10 19.23
C LEU A 92 24.21 -1.22 20.10
N PHE A 93 24.02 -2.43 19.55
CA PHE A 93 23.52 -3.57 20.31
C PHE A 93 24.54 -4.07 21.35
N SER A 94 25.84 -3.86 21.11
CA SER A 94 26.87 -4.15 22.11
C SER A 94 26.74 -3.27 23.35
N LYS A 95 26.35 -2.00 23.15
CA LYS A 95 26.19 -0.99 24.21
C LYS A 95 24.84 -1.06 24.92
N HIS A 96 23.73 -1.18 24.18
CA HIS A 96 22.39 -1.00 24.74
C HIS A 96 21.63 -2.31 24.98
N LYS A 97 22.05 -3.44 24.38
CA LYS A 97 21.40 -4.77 24.40
C LYS A 97 19.99 -4.83 23.81
N VAL A 98 19.16 -3.81 24.02
CA VAL A 98 17.82 -3.64 23.47
C VAL A 98 17.74 -2.29 22.77
N ILE A 99 17.36 -2.32 21.49
CA ILE A 99 17.09 -1.13 20.69
C ILE A 99 15.64 -1.18 20.24
N HIS A 100 14.93 -0.09 20.47
CA HIS A 100 13.57 0.11 19.98
C HIS A 100 13.62 1.04 18.77
N PHE A 101 13.50 0.47 17.57
CA PHE A 101 13.39 1.27 16.36
C PHE A 101 12.00 1.90 16.26
N ASN A 102 11.94 3.23 16.34
CA ASN A 102 10.72 3.97 16.07
C ASN A 102 10.68 4.41 14.59
N ARG A 103 9.47 4.67 14.06
CA ARG A 103 9.25 5.14 12.67
C ARG A 103 9.95 4.23 11.63
N THR A 104 9.67 2.94 11.62
CA THR A 104 10.36 1.96 10.77
C THR A 104 9.89 1.93 9.31
N ASP A 105 9.09 2.90 8.88
CA ASP A 105 8.66 3.05 7.50
C ASP A 105 9.82 3.42 6.57
N THR A 106 9.97 2.70 5.45
CA THR A 106 10.95 3.00 4.38
C THR A 106 12.41 3.09 4.87
N ARG A 107 12.86 2.11 5.68
CA ARG A 107 14.20 2.14 6.29
C ARG A 107 15.23 1.26 5.60
N LEU A 108 14.79 0.22 4.90
CA LEU A 108 15.68 -0.61 4.08
C LEU A 108 15.60 -0.17 2.61
N ALA A 109 16.74 -0.13 1.92
CA ALA A 109 16.80 0.17 0.49
C ALA A 109 15.95 -0.81 -0.36
N ASN A 110 15.47 -0.34 -1.51
CA ASN A 110 14.70 -1.19 -2.44
C ASN A 110 15.58 -2.23 -3.11
N ASN A 111 16.79 -1.82 -3.50
CA ASN A 111 17.76 -2.61 -4.27
C ASN A 111 19.12 -2.64 -3.55
N GLY A 112 20.07 -3.39 -4.11
CA GLY A 112 21.40 -3.55 -3.51
C GLY A 112 21.41 -4.37 -2.22
N ILE A 113 20.34 -5.15 -1.96
CA ILE A 113 20.22 -6.09 -0.85
C ILE A 113 20.38 -7.52 -1.42
N PRO A 114 21.13 -8.43 -0.78
CA PRO A 114 21.36 -9.79 -1.23
C PRO A 114 20.07 -10.54 -1.52
N LEU A 115 20.09 -11.36 -2.57
CA LEU A 115 18.91 -12.09 -3.05
C LEU A 115 18.23 -12.90 -1.94
N ALA A 116 19.00 -13.56 -1.07
CA ALA A 116 18.45 -14.32 0.05
C ALA A 116 17.64 -13.44 1.03
N LEU A 117 18.10 -12.23 1.30
CA LEU A 117 17.40 -11.27 2.17
C LEU A 117 16.17 -10.66 1.48
N GLN A 118 16.24 -10.42 0.16
CA GLN A 118 15.05 -10.03 -0.62
C GLN A 118 14.00 -11.14 -0.63
N LYS A 119 14.41 -12.40 -0.81
CA LYS A 119 13.53 -13.58 -0.69
C LYS A 119 12.93 -13.72 0.70
N LEU A 120 13.67 -13.36 1.77
CA LEU A 120 13.11 -13.28 3.11
C LEU A 120 12.01 -12.21 3.20
N ARG A 121 12.20 -11.00 2.64
CA ARG A 121 11.13 -9.99 2.58
C ARG A 121 9.88 -10.54 1.89
N CYS A 122 10.04 -11.31 0.81
CA CYS A 122 8.94 -12.00 0.13
C CYS A 122 8.21 -12.95 1.09
N ARG A 123 8.96 -13.84 1.76
CA ARG A 123 8.41 -14.83 2.69
C ARG A 123 7.65 -14.17 3.83
N VAL A 124 8.21 -13.13 4.43
CA VAL A 124 7.53 -12.37 5.49
C VAL A 124 6.25 -11.72 4.95
N ASN A 125 6.33 -11.06 3.80
CA ASN A 125 5.22 -10.30 3.24
C ASN A 125 4.06 -11.18 2.77
N PHE A 126 4.32 -12.29 2.09
CA PHE A 126 3.29 -13.10 1.44
C PHE A 126 2.88 -14.33 2.23
N GLN A 127 3.74 -14.81 3.14
CA GLN A 127 3.49 -16.06 3.88
C GLN A 127 3.45 -15.82 5.39
N GLY A 128 4.39 -15.04 5.96
CA GLY A 128 4.51 -14.86 7.41
C GLY A 128 3.45 -13.92 8.00
N LEU A 129 3.09 -12.85 7.29
CA LEU A 129 2.07 -11.89 7.73
C LEU A 129 0.67 -12.35 7.32
N LYS A 130 0.14 -13.33 8.04
CA LYS A 130 -1.23 -13.80 7.93
C LYS A 130 -2.15 -12.99 8.86
N PHE A 131 -3.34 -12.62 8.40
CA PHE A 131 -4.29 -11.90 9.26
C PHE A 131 -4.87 -12.82 10.34
N THR A 132 -5.47 -12.24 11.38
CA THR A 132 -6.17 -13.03 12.41
C THR A 132 -7.34 -13.83 11.80
N PRO A 133 -7.71 -14.98 12.39
CA PRO A 133 -8.85 -15.78 11.91
C PRO A 133 -10.16 -14.99 11.80
N GLN A 134 -10.37 -14.03 12.68
CA GLN A 134 -11.54 -13.15 12.67
C GLN A 134 -11.59 -12.30 11.40
N ILE A 135 -10.48 -11.62 11.07
CA ILE A 135 -10.35 -10.81 9.84
C ILE A 135 -10.48 -11.70 8.61
N GLU A 136 -9.79 -12.85 8.59
CA GLU A 136 -9.84 -13.77 7.45
C GLU A 136 -11.25 -14.30 7.20
N THR A 137 -11.97 -14.69 8.25
CA THR A 137 -13.33 -15.21 8.12
C THR A 137 -14.27 -14.17 7.50
N LEU A 138 -14.24 -12.93 8.00
CA LEU A 138 -15.09 -11.87 7.48
C LEU A 138 -14.65 -11.41 6.07
N GLY A 139 -13.34 -11.33 5.83
CA GLY A 139 -12.77 -11.00 4.53
C GLY A 139 -13.15 -12.04 3.46
N HIS A 140 -13.06 -13.33 3.76
CA HIS A 140 -13.52 -14.39 2.86
C HIS A 140 -15.03 -14.32 2.61
N LYS A 141 -15.84 -13.98 3.62
CA LYS A 141 -17.27 -13.75 3.45
C LYS A 141 -17.54 -12.61 2.46
N LEU A 142 -16.88 -11.46 2.60
CA LEU A 142 -16.99 -10.33 1.66
C LEU A 142 -16.62 -10.74 0.24
N VAL A 143 -15.49 -11.44 0.08
CA VAL A 143 -15.02 -11.94 -1.21
C VAL A 143 -16.05 -12.86 -1.85
N ARG A 144 -16.61 -13.81 -1.09
CA ARG A 144 -17.63 -14.74 -1.57
C ARG A 144 -18.87 -14.00 -2.07
N ILE A 145 -19.41 -13.07 -1.27
CA ILE A 145 -20.59 -12.26 -1.65
C ILE A 145 -20.36 -11.52 -2.98
N LEU A 146 -19.16 -10.95 -3.17
CA LEU A 146 -18.81 -10.24 -4.39
C LEU A 146 -18.68 -11.18 -5.60
N GLN A 147 -18.00 -12.32 -5.42
CA GLN A 147 -17.76 -13.30 -6.48
C GLN A 147 -19.03 -14.03 -6.92
N GLU A 148 -19.97 -14.30 -6.01
CA GLU A 148 -21.29 -14.88 -6.33
C GLU A 148 -22.10 -13.98 -7.27
N LYS A 149 -21.87 -12.67 -7.24
CA LYS A 149 -22.50 -11.70 -8.16
C LYS A 149 -21.74 -11.53 -9.49
N GLY A 150 -20.58 -12.17 -9.63
CA GLY A 150 -19.75 -12.14 -10.83
C GLY A 150 -18.46 -11.33 -10.69
N PRO A 151 -17.76 -11.09 -11.81
CA PRO A 151 -16.49 -10.36 -11.82
C PRO A 151 -16.65 -8.93 -11.30
N PHE A 152 -15.66 -8.45 -10.55
CA PHE A 152 -15.70 -7.10 -9.99
C PHE A 152 -14.35 -6.37 -10.04
N VAL A 153 -14.45 -5.04 -10.03
CA VAL A 153 -13.31 -4.13 -9.91
C VAL A 153 -13.19 -3.70 -8.46
N ALA A 154 -11.98 -3.78 -7.89
CA ALA A 154 -11.67 -3.09 -6.64
C ALA A 154 -11.06 -1.73 -6.98
N LEU A 155 -11.79 -0.66 -6.67
CA LEU A 155 -11.33 0.71 -6.78
C LEU A 155 -10.82 1.17 -5.42
N HIS A 156 -9.51 1.36 -5.29
CA HIS A 156 -8.93 1.96 -4.10
C HIS A 156 -8.94 3.47 -4.24
N LEU A 157 -10.02 4.06 -3.74
CA LEU A 157 -10.33 5.49 -3.83
C LEU A 157 -9.72 6.22 -2.63
N ARG A 158 -8.45 6.65 -2.79
CA ARG A 158 -7.70 7.33 -1.72
C ARG A 158 -8.04 8.84 -1.68
N TYR A 159 -9.28 9.15 -1.38
CA TYR A 159 -9.81 10.52 -1.26
C TYR A 159 -10.30 10.82 0.16
N GLU A 160 -9.56 10.35 1.17
CA GLU A 160 -9.83 10.62 2.57
C GLU A 160 -9.17 11.93 3.05
N MET A 161 -9.74 12.52 4.09
CA MET A 161 -9.34 13.83 4.62
C MET A 161 -7.85 13.93 4.97
N ASP A 162 -7.29 12.85 5.54
CA ASP A 162 -5.88 12.79 5.92
C ASP A 162 -4.95 12.89 4.70
N MET A 163 -5.32 12.21 3.61
CA MET A 163 -4.56 12.22 2.38
C MET A 163 -4.59 13.59 1.74
N LEU A 164 -5.79 14.20 1.62
CA LEU A 164 -5.94 15.50 0.98
C LEU A 164 -5.24 16.62 1.76
N ALA A 165 -5.34 16.58 3.09
CA ALA A 165 -4.63 17.52 3.96
C ALA A 165 -3.10 17.32 3.86
N PHE A 166 -2.62 16.08 3.89
CA PHE A 166 -1.19 15.78 3.79
C PHE A 166 -0.60 16.19 2.44
N SER A 167 -1.26 15.87 1.33
CA SER A 167 -0.78 16.19 -0.01
C SER A 167 -1.06 17.62 -0.45
N GLY A 168 -1.90 18.36 0.28
CA GLY A 168 -2.34 19.71 -0.08
C GLY A 168 -3.16 19.74 -1.36
N CYS A 169 -3.86 18.65 -1.69
CA CYS A 169 -4.62 18.51 -2.93
C CYS A 169 -6.07 18.91 -2.70
N THR A 170 -6.45 20.07 -3.21
CA THR A 170 -7.76 20.70 -3.00
C THR A 170 -8.53 20.89 -4.31
N HIS A 171 -8.10 20.25 -5.40
CA HIS A 171 -8.83 20.29 -6.67
C HIS A 171 -10.26 19.74 -6.48
N GLY A 172 -11.23 20.53 -6.94
CA GLY A 172 -12.65 20.28 -6.76
C GLY A 172 -13.21 20.63 -5.38
N CYS A 173 -12.40 20.98 -4.38
CA CYS A 173 -12.86 21.42 -3.05
C CYS A 173 -13.45 22.83 -3.09
N THR A 174 -14.37 23.12 -2.17
CA THR A 174 -14.77 24.52 -1.89
C THR A 174 -13.65 25.25 -1.17
N VAL A 175 -13.77 26.58 -1.06
CA VAL A 175 -12.80 27.41 -0.31
C VAL A 175 -12.77 26.99 1.16
N GLU A 176 -13.93 26.70 1.75
CA GLU A 176 -14.05 26.27 3.15
C GLU A 176 -13.41 24.89 3.37
N GLU A 177 -13.64 23.95 2.46
CA GLU A 177 -13.02 22.62 2.47
C GLU A 177 -11.49 22.73 2.34
N ALA A 178 -11.00 23.58 1.44
CA ALA A 178 -9.56 23.80 1.26
C ALA A 178 -8.90 24.41 2.52
N GLU A 179 -9.55 25.37 3.16
CA GLU A 179 -9.07 25.97 4.41
C GLU A 179 -9.12 24.99 5.59
N GLU A 180 -10.14 24.13 5.68
CA GLU A 180 -10.19 23.05 6.66
C GLU A 180 -9.00 22.11 6.52
N LEU A 181 -8.75 21.61 5.30
CA LEU A 181 -7.60 20.73 5.01
C LEU A 181 -6.27 21.42 5.31
N LYS A 182 -6.16 22.73 5.03
CA LYS A 182 -4.98 23.54 5.39
C LYS A 182 -4.79 23.60 6.91
N ARG A 183 -5.83 23.93 7.68
CA ARG A 183 -5.76 23.96 9.16
C ARG A 183 -5.35 22.60 9.73
N LEU A 184 -5.95 21.52 9.22
CA LEU A 184 -5.62 20.17 9.64
C LEU A 184 -4.14 19.86 9.39
N ARG A 185 -3.62 20.22 8.21
CA ARG A 185 -2.20 20.05 7.88
C ARG A 185 -1.28 20.78 8.84
N TYR A 186 -1.64 21.99 9.25
CA TYR A 186 -0.87 22.76 10.23
C TYR A 186 -0.94 22.16 11.64
N ALA A 187 -2.05 21.56 12.03
CA ALA A 187 -2.25 20.94 13.34
C ALA A 187 -1.33 19.73 13.61
N TYR A 188 -0.78 19.09 12.57
CA TYR A 188 0.10 17.92 12.68
C TYR A 188 1.59 18.29 12.48
N PRO A 189 2.42 18.45 13.53
CA PRO A 189 3.78 19.00 13.41
C PRO A 189 4.74 18.17 12.56
N TRP A 190 4.54 16.85 12.49
CA TRP A 190 5.42 15.94 11.74
C TRP A 190 5.21 15.96 10.22
N TRP A 191 4.11 16.55 9.73
CA TRP A 191 3.94 16.82 8.30
C TRP A 191 4.76 18.04 7.91
N ARG A 192 5.95 17.81 7.36
CA ARG A 192 6.96 18.86 7.16
C ARG A 192 6.54 19.96 6.20
N GLU A 193 5.84 19.61 5.13
CA GLU A 193 5.44 20.55 4.10
C GLU A 193 4.10 21.19 4.43
N LYS A 194 4.09 22.53 4.59
CA LYS A 194 2.94 23.28 5.11
C LYS A 194 2.33 24.26 4.13
N GLU A 195 3.11 24.74 3.17
CA GLU A 195 2.64 25.58 2.07
C GLU A 195 2.80 24.77 0.78
N ILE A 196 1.67 24.49 0.12
CA ILE A 196 1.60 23.61 -1.04
C ILE A 196 0.67 24.26 -2.05
N VAL A 197 1.15 24.39 -3.29
CA VAL A 197 0.32 24.81 -4.42
C VAL A 197 -0.38 23.57 -4.97
N SER A 198 -1.68 23.43 -4.67
CA SER A 198 -2.47 22.24 -5.05
C SER A 198 -2.40 21.95 -6.55
N GLU A 199 -2.48 22.99 -7.38
CA GLU A 199 -2.54 22.83 -8.83
C GLU A 199 -1.22 22.29 -9.40
N GLU A 200 -0.08 22.79 -8.93
CA GLU A 200 1.24 22.27 -9.33
C GLU A 200 1.41 20.80 -8.92
N ARG A 201 0.96 20.43 -7.72
CA ARG A 201 0.97 19.03 -7.26
C ARG A 201 0.11 18.13 -8.14
N ARG A 202 -1.07 18.60 -8.52
CA ARG A 202 -1.98 17.87 -9.41
C ARG A 202 -1.33 17.68 -10.79
N GLN A 203 -0.81 18.73 -11.40
CA GLN A 203 -0.12 18.68 -12.70
C GLN A 203 1.11 17.75 -12.71
N GLN A 204 1.77 17.57 -11.56
CA GLN A 204 2.86 16.61 -11.40
C GLN A 204 2.38 15.16 -11.17
N GLY A 205 1.07 14.91 -11.07
CA GLY A 205 0.49 13.61 -10.76
C GLY A 205 0.65 13.19 -9.29
N LEU A 206 0.91 14.14 -8.39
CA LEU A 206 1.15 13.90 -6.96
C LEU A 206 -0.12 13.97 -6.11
N CYS A 207 -1.27 14.23 -6.72
CA CYS A 207 -2.58 14.19 -6.08
C CYS A 207 -3.32 12.86 -6.35
N PRO A 208 -4.16 12.40 -5.41
CA PRO A 208 -5.16 11.39 -5.73
C PRO A 208 -6.14 11.92 -6.79
N LEU A 209 -6.62 11.05 -7.67
CA LEU A 209 -7.74 11.42 -8.55
C LEU A 209 -8.98 11.70 -7.68
N THR A 210 -9.73 12.75 -8.00
CA THR A 210 -11.04 13.00 -7.38
C THR A 210 -12.03 11.89 -7.78
N PRO A 211 -13.12 11.68 -7.03
CA PRO A 211 -14.19 10.77 -7.45
C PRO A 211 -14.76 11.10 -8.83
N GLU A 212 -14.83 12.39 -9.18
CA GLU A 212 -15.28 12.88 -10.49
C GLU A 212 -14.29 12.50 -11.60
N GLU A 213 -12.99 12.75 -11.40
CA GLU A 213 -11.94 12.35 -12.35
C GLU A 213 -11.87 10.82 -12.50
N ALA A 214 -11.93 10.09 -11.38
CA ALA A 214 -11.95 8.63 -11.39
C ALA A 214 -13.14 8.09 -12.19
N THR A 215 -14.30 8.75 -12.13
CA THR A 215 -15.48 8.38 -12.92
C THR A 215 -15.18 8.44 -14.42
N LEU A 216 -14.65 9.56 -14.90
CA LEU A 216 -14.30 9.76 -16.31
C LEU A 216 -13.23 8.76 -16.78
N VAL A 217 -12.21 8.52 -15.96
CA VAL A 217 -11.13 7.58 -16.27
C VAL A 217 -11.66 6.15 -16.36
N LEU A 218 -12.55 5.72 -15.46
CA LEU A 218 -13.15 4.38 -15.52
C LEU A 218 -13.99 4.20 -16.80
N GLN A 219 -14.80 5.19 -17.16
CA GLN A 219 -15.58 5.15 -18.40
C GLN A 219 -14.67 5.11 -19.64
N ALA A 220 -13.60 5.90 -19.66
CA ALA A 220 -12.62 5.92 -20.73
C ALA A 220 -11.87 4.57 -20.88
N LEU A 221 -11.57 3.90 -19.77
CA LEU A 221 -11.00 2.56 -19.73
C LEU A 221 -11.97 1.46 -20.21
N GLY A 222 -13.24 1.81 -20.48
CA GLY A 222 -14.25 0.91 -21.03
C GLY A 222 -15.12 0.20 -19.99
N PHE A 223 -15.06 0.61 -18.71
CA PHE A 223 -16.03 0.11 -17.73
C PHE A 223 -17.41 0.69 -17.99
N THR A 224 -18.43 -0.17 -17.93
CA THR A 224 -19.83 0.19 -18.19
C THR A 224 -20.64 0.25 -16.89
N LYS A 225 -21.88 0.75 -16.98
CA LYS A 225 -22.81 0.82 -15.83
C LYS A 225 -23.12 -0.54 -15.19
N GLU A 226 -22.91 -1.65 -15.91
CA GLU A 226 -23.08 -3.02 -15.43
C GLU A 226 -21.90 -3.52 -14.58
N THR A 227 -20.78 -2.79 -14.60
CA THR A 227 -19.57 -3.15 -13.85
C THR A 227 -19.85 -3.11 -12.34
N GLN A 228 -19.61 -4.23 -11.66
CA GLN A 228 -19.59 -4.25 -10.20
C GLN A 228 -18.29 -3.64 -9.70
N ILE A 229 -18.39 -2.61 -8.85
CA ILE A 229 -17.23 -1.91 -8.29
C ILE A 229 -17.30 -1.98 -6.77
N TYR A 230 -16.27 -2.56 -6.15
CA TYR A 230 -16.03 -2.49 -4.72
C TYR A 230 -15.13 -1.29 -4.42
N ILE A 231 -15.58 -0.36 -3.57
CA ILE A 231 -14.76 0.76 -3.10
C ILE A 231 -13.96 0.31 -1.87
N ALA A 232 -12.65 0.23 -2.04
CA ALA A 232 -11.68 -0.03 -0.98
C ALA A 232 -11.13 1.31 -0.46
N SER A 233 -11.77 1.89 0.56
CA SER A 233 -11.36 3.15 1.16
C SER A 233 -11.85 3.29 2.60
N GLY A 234 -11.25 4.24 3.31
CA GLY A 234 -11.89 4.84 4.48
C GLY A 234 -13.04 5.77 4.08
N GLU A 235 -13.37 6.71 4.97
CA GLU A 235 -14.36 7.73 4.70
C GLU A 235 -13.88 8.70 3.62
N ILE A 236 -14.63 8.76 2.52
CA ILE A 236 -14.38 9.70 1.42
C ILE A 236 -14.75 11.12 1.89
N TYR A 237 -13.81 12.05 1.78
CA TYR A 237 -14.02 13.45 2.13
C TYR A 237 -15.12 14.05 1.24
N GLY A 238 -16.10 14.74 1.84
CA GLY A 238 -17.33 15.20 1.15
C GLY A 238 -18.38 14.09 0.91
N SER A 239 -18.12 12.88 1.41
CA SER A 239 -19.07 11.77 1.60
C SER A 239 -19.96 11.48 0.37
N ALA A 240 -21.29 11.44 0.56
CA ALA A 240 -22.24 11.07 -0.50
C ALA A 240 -22.26 12.06 -1.68
N ARG A 241 -22.02 13.35 -1.41
CA ARG A 241 -21.99 14.40 -2.45
C ARG A 241 -20.90 14.11 -3.47
N ARG A 242 -19.69 13.81 -2.99
CA ARG A 242 -18.52 13.50 -3.82
C ARG A 242 -18.65 12.18 -4.57
N LEU A 243 -19.30 11.19 -3.97
CA LEU A 243 -19.52 9.90 -4.62
C LEU A 243 -20.69 9.90 -5.62
N ALA A 244 -21.48 10.97 -5.71
CA ALA A 244 -22.68 11.00 -6.55
C ALA A 244 -22.38 10.76 -8.04
N PRO A 245 -21.38 11.40 -8.68
CA PRO A 245 -21.05 11.16 -10.09
C PRO A 245 -20.63 9.71 -10.35
N LEU A 246 -19.83 9.16 -9.46
CA LEU A 246 -19.35 7.78 -9.55
C LEU A 246 -20.51 6.77 -9.43
N ARG A 247 -21.46 7.00 -8.50
CA ARG A 247 -22.67 6.18 -8.36
C ARG A 247 -23.63 6.30 -9.53
N ALA A 248 -23.75 7.49 -10.12
CA ALA A 248 -24.58 7.70 -11.31
C ALA A 248 -24.03 6.94 -12.53
N ALA A 249 -22.71 6.95 -12.71
CA ALA A 249 -22.05 6.21 -13.79
C ALA A 249 -22.03 4.68 -13.54
N PHE A 250 -21.89 4.26 -12.28
CA PHE A 250 -21.74 2.86 -11.87
C PHE A 250 -22.72 2.52 -10.73
N PRO A 251 -23.98 2.18 -11.05
CA PRO A 251 -25.01 1.91 -10.04
C PRO A 251 -24.74 0.65 -9.18
N ARG A 252 -23.85 -0.25 -9.60
CA ARG A 252 -23.46 -1.46 -8.86
C ARG A 252 -22.24 -1.25 -7.95
N ILE A 253 -22.05 -0.02 -7.46
CA ILE A 253 -21.04 0.30 -6.48
C ILE A 253 -21.44 -0.20 -5.09
N VAL A 254 -20.50 -0.88 -4.45
CA VAL A 254 -20.65 -1.41 -3.09
C VAL A 254 -19.39 -1.15 -2.28
N LYS A 255 -19.53 -1.21 -0.96
CA LYS A 255 -18.45 -1.17 0.03
C LYS A 255 -18.74 -2.16 1.15
N LYS A 256 -17.73 -2.48 1.98
CA LYS A 256 -17.89 -3.42 3.11
C LYS A 256 -19.11 -3.11 3.99
N GLU A 257 -19.37 -1.83 4.27
CA GLU A 257 -20.52 -1.40 5.10
C GLU A 257 -21.89 -1.62 4.44
N THR A 258 -21.94 -1.79 3.12
CA THR A 258 -23.18 -2.11 2.39
C THR A 258 -23.37 -3.60 2.13
N LEU A 259 -22.33 -4.41 2.33
CA LEU A 259 -22.34 -5.85 2.03
C LEU A 259 -22.52 -6.71 3.29
N LEU A 260 -22.21 -6.17 4.46
CA LEU A 260 -22.25 -6.89 5.73
C LEU A 260 -23.32 -6.31 6.64
N ASP A 261 -23.80 -7.15 7.56
CA ASP A 261 -24.63 -6.68 8.66
C ASP A 261 -23.80 -5.76 9.58
N PRO A 262 -24.35 -4.62 10.04
CA PRO A 262 -23.66 -3.73 10.97
C PRO A 262 -23.11 -4.44 12.23
N ALA A 263 -23.79 -5.48 12.72
CA ALA A 263 -23.34 -6.25 13.88
C ALA A 263 -22.05 -7.04 13.61
N GLU A 264 -21.85 -7.52 12.39
CA GLU A 264 -20.62 -8.24 12.01
C GLU A 264 -19.41 -7.32 11.91
N LEU A 265 -19.66 -6.06 11.51
CA LEU A 265 -18.64 -5.02 11.45
C LEU A 265 -18.33 -4.39 12.80
N GLN A 266 -19.22 -4.50 13.78
CA GLN A 266 -19.12 -3.80 15.06
C GLN A 266 -17.79 -4.04 15.78
N GLN A 267 -17.28 -5.27 15.78
CA GLN A 267 -15.99 -5.60 16.40
C GLN A 267 -14.77 -4.94 15.73
N PHE A 268 -14.92 -4.48 14.48
CA PHE A 268 -13.88 -3.80 13.70
C PHE A 268 -14.09 -2.28 13.66
N GLN A 269 -15.23 -1.79 14.14
CA GLN A 269 -15.50 -0.35 14.22
C GLN A 269 -14.47 0.30 15.15
N ASN A 270 -13.94 1.46 14.75
CA ASN A 270 -12.83 2.17 15.41
C ASN A 270 -11.44 1.52 15.28
N HIS A 271 -11.31 0.39 14.57
CA HIS A 271 -10.03 -0.25 14.25
C HIS A 271 -9.73 -0.09 12.76
N SER A 272 -9.29 1.10 12.35
CA SER A 272 -9.04 1.48 10.95
C SER A 272 -8.14 0.49 10.19
N SER A 273 -7.17 -0.10 10.87
CA SER A 273 -6.18 -1.02 10.32
C SER A 273 -6.79 -2.40 10.07
N GLN A 274 -7.74 -2.84 10.91
CA GLN A 274 -8.50 -4.07 10.69
C GLN A 274 -9.51 -3.88 9.55
N MET A 275 -10.16 -2.71 9.47
CA MET A 275 -11.03 -2.34 8.35
C MET A 275 -10.26 -2.30 7.02
N ALA A 276 -9.05 -1.73 7.02
CA ALA A 276 -8.15 -1.74 5.87
C ALA A 276 -7.66 -3.16 5.51
N ALA A 277 -7.54 -4.07 6.48
CA ALA A 277 -7.21 -5.47 6.22
C ALA A 277 -8.33 -6.20 5.45
N LEU A 278 -9.60 -5.93 5.76
CA LEU A 278 -10.74 -6.43 4.97
C LEU A 278 -10.69 -5.92 3.53
N ASP A 279 -10.46 -4.62 3.34
CA ASP A 279 -10.31 -4.03 2.01
C ASP A 279 -9.13 -4.63 1.26
N PHE A 280 -8.02 -4.90 1.95
CA PHE A 280 -6.84 -5.55 1.39
C PHE A 280 -7.20 -6.93 0.83
N MET A 281 -7.89 -7.78 1.62
CA MET A 281 -8.31 -9.11 1.18
C MET A 281 -9.24 -9.06 -0.04
N VAL A 282 -10.25 -8.19 -0.02
CA VAL A 282 -11.19 -8.01 -1.14
C VAL A 282 -10.45 -7.56 -2.40
N THR A 283 -9.50 -6.63 -2.24
CA THR A 283 -8.72 -6.10 -3.35
C THR A 283 -7.78 -7.14 -3.97
N LEU A 284 -7.23 -8.07 -3.20
CA LEU A 284 -6.44 -9.19 -3.75
C LEU A 284 -7.30 -10.20 -4.52
N ALA A 285 -8.55 -10.37 -4.12
CA ALA A 285 -9.49 -11.30 -4.73
C ALA A 285 -10.17 -10.75 -6.00
N SER A 286 -10.13 -9.44 -6.23
CA SER A 286 -10.80 -8.81 -7.37
C SER A 286 -10.20 -9.20 -8.73
N ASN A 287 -11.03 -9.14 -9.78
CA ASN A 287 -10.60 -9.40 -11.15
C ASN A 287 -9.73 -8.26 -11.69
N THR A 288 -10.05 -7.02 -11.33
CA THR A 288 -9.24 -5.84 -11.67
C THR A 288 -9.05 -4.98 -10.43
N PHE A 289 -7.84 -4.50 -10.22
CA PHE A 289 -7.52 -3.51 -9.18
C PHE A 289 -7.14 -2.18 -9.82
N ILE A 290 -7.66 -1.07 -9.29
CA ILE A 290 -7.35 0.29 -9.75
C ILE A 290 -7.18 1.21 -8.54
N PRO A 291 -5.97 1.69 -8.23
CA PRO A 291 -5.76 2.68 -7.19
C PRO A 291 -5.79 4.12 -7.74
N THR A 292 -6.55 5.03 -7.13
CA THR A 292 -6.55 6.45 -7.52
C THR A 292 -5.31 7.21 -7.02
N TYR A 293 -4.55 6.61 -6.11
CA TYR A 293 -3.29 7.12 -5.57
C TYR A 293 -2.34 5.99 -5.21
N ASP A 294 -1.03 6.22 -5.29
CA ASP A 294 -0.01 5.20 -5.12
C ASP A 294 0.57 5.18 -3.70
N GLY A 295 -0.34 5.25 -2.73
CA GLY A 295 -0.01 5.14 -1.31
C GLY A 295 0.41 3.72 -0.89
N ASN A 296 0.77 3.58 0.39
CA ASN A 296 1.32 2.34 0.94
C ASN A 296 0.46 1.10 0.66
N MET A 297 -0.86 1.18 0.85
CA MET A 297 -1.76 0.05 0.59
C MET A 297 -1.78 -0.31 -0.89
N ALA A 298 -1.91 0.69 -1.77
CA ALA A 298 -1.92 0.48 -3.21
C ALA A 298 -0.65 -0.23 -3.71
N LYS A 299 0.54 0.21 -3.25
CA LYS A 299 1.80 -0.44 -3.60
C LYS A 299 1.88 -1.88 -3.11
N VAL A 300 1.55 -2.15 -1.85
CA VAL A 300 1.63 -3.51 -1.30
C VAL A 300 0.62 -4.45 -1.97
N VAL A 301 -0.59 -3.96 -2.27
CA VAL A 301 -1.59 -4.72 -3.04
C VAL A 301 -1.08 -5.00 -4.45
N GLU A 302 -0.51 -3.99 -5.13
CA GLU A 302 0.08 -4.15 -6.46
C GLU A 302 1.11 -5.29 -6.48
N GLY A 303 2.10 -5.24 -5.58
CA GLY A 303 3.14 -6.27 -5.52
C GLY A 303 2.60 -7.65 -5.14
N HIS A 304 1.60 -7.71 -4.26
CA HIS A 304 0.96 -8.98 -3.90
C HIS A 304 0.14 -9.57 -5.06
N ARG A 305 -0.56 -8.72 -5.82
CA ARG A 305 -1.28 -9.15 -7.03
C ARG A 305 -0.31 -9.63 -8.12
N ARG A 306 0.88 -9.02 -8.24
CA ARG A 306 1.97 -9.54 -9.08
C ARG A 306 2.43 -10.93 -8.63
N TYR A 307 2.67 -11.09 -7.32
CA TYR A 307 3.08 -12.37 -6.73
C TYR A 307 2.04 -13.49 -6.94
N LEU A 308 0.74 -13.16 -6.90
CA LEU A 308 -0.36 -14.12 -7.12
C LEU A 308 -0.64 -14.40 -8.62
N GLY A 309 0.40 -14.43 -9.45
CA GLY A 309 0.29 -14.73 -10.89
C GLY A 309 -0.14 -13.54 -11.74
N PHE A 310 0.45 -12.37 -11.50
CA PHE A 310 0.27 -11.15 -12.33
C PHE A 310 -1.20 -10.74 -12.50
N LYS A 311 -1.97 -10.80 -11.40
CA LYS A 311 -3.38 -10.41 -11.41
C LYS A 311 -3.54 -8.97 -11.91
N LYS A 312 -4.46 -8.79 -12.86
CA LYS A 312 -4.68 -7.51 -13.56
C LYS A 312 -4.83 -6.33 -12.60
N SER A 313 -3.94 -5.35 -12.73
CA SER A 313 -3.95 -4.12 -11.94
C SER A 313 -3.71 -2.94 -12.88
N ILE A 314 -4.71 -2.09 -13.09
CA ILE A 314 -4.56 -0.91 -13.95
C ILE A 314 -3.95 0.19 -13.09
N LEU A 315 -2.72 0.60 -13.38
CA LEU A 315 -1.96 1.56 -12.60
C LEU A 315 -2.03 2.94 -13.25
N PRO A 316 -2.81 3.89 -12.71
CA PRO A 316 -3.00 5.19 -13.34
C PRO A 316 -1.69 5.96 -13.53
N ASP A 317 -1.41 6.39 -14.76
CA ASP A 317 -0.42 7.43 -15.03
C ASP A 317 -1.07 8.79 -14.72
N ARG A 318 -1.09 9.14 -13.42
CA ARG A 318 -1.83 10.31 -12.94
C ARG A 318 -1.39 11.61 -13.59
N LYS A 319 -0.08 11.76 -13.88
CA LYS A 319 0.44 12.94 -14.58
C LYS A 319 -0.17 13.04 -15.97
N LYS A 320 -0.17 11.94 -16.74
CA LYS A 320 -0.79 11.93 -18.06
C LYS A 320 -2.31 12.08 -18.00
N LEU A 321 -2.96 11.47 -17.01
CA LEU A 321 -4.40 11.58 -16.83
C LEU A 321 -4.84 13.01 -16.53
N VAL A 322 -4.11 13.75 -15.69
CA VAL A 322 -4.41 15.16 -15.40
C VAL A 322 -4.39 16.00 -16.67
N GLU A 323 -3.35 15.86 -17.51
CA GLU A 323 -3.27 16.53 -18.81
C GLU A 323 -4.49 16.21 -19.69
N LEU A 324 -4.86 14.93 -19.81
CA LEU A 324 -5.99 14.50 -20.63
C LEU A 324 -7.34 14.97 -20.07
N LEU A 325 -7.50 14.96 -18.75
CA LEU A 325 -8.69 15.42 -18.06
C LEU A 325 -8.89 16.93 -18.28
N ASP A 326 -7.84 17.72 -18.14
CA ASP A 326 -7.90 19.18 -18.32
C ASP A 326 -8.25 19.55 -19.77
N LEU A 327 -7.63 18.88 -20.74
CA LEU A 327 -7.95 19.05 -22.17
C LEU A 327 -9.38 18.61 -22.49
N HIS A 328 -9.88 17.57 -21.84
CA HIS A 328 -11.26 17.15 -22.03
C HIS A 328 -12.26 18.15 -21.43
N GLN A 329 -12.01 18.59 -20.19
CA GLN A 329 -12.87 19.50 -19.45
C GLN A 329 -12.93 20.90 -20.08
N ASN A 330 -11.84 21.39 -20.69
CA ASN A 330 -11.84 22.67 -21.40
C ASN A 330 -12.35 22.58 -22.85
N GLY A 331 -12.80 21.39 -23.29
CA GLY A 331 -13.38 21.16 -24.61
C GLY A 331 -12.38 20.98 -25.75
N THR A 332 -11.07 21.04 -25.49
CA THR A 332 -10.02 20.84 -26.51
C THR A 332 -9.97 19.40 -27.00
N LEU A 333 -10.22 18.43 -26.12
CA LEU A 333 -10.16 17.00 -26.42
C LEU A 333 -11.56 16.36 -26.34
N PRO A 334 -12.18 16.01 -27.49
CA PRO A 334 -13.46 15.31 -27.52
C PRO A 334 -13.42 13.95 -26.79
N TRP A 335 -14.57 13.47 -26.34
CA TRP A 335 -14.68 12.23 -25.55
C TRP A 335 -14.00 11.02 -26.20
N ASN A 336 -14.21 10.81 -27.51
CA ASN A 336 -13.66 9.65 -28.19
C ASN A 336 -12.12 9.65 -28.19
N ASP A 337 -11.52 10.82 -28.39
CA ASP A 337 -10.07 11.00 -28.39
C ASP A 337 -9.51 10.93 -26.97
N PHE A 338 -10.19 11.50 -25.98
CA PHE A 338 -9.87 11.33 -24.55
C PHE A 338 -9.86 9.86 -24.16
N ALA A 339 -10.93 9.13 -24.48
CA ALA A 339 -11.05 7.72 -24.13
C ALA A 339 -9.98 6.85 -24.82
N LEU A 340 -9.67 7.14 -26.08
CA LEU A 340 -8.57 6.48 -26.81
C LEU A 340 -7.21 6.76 -26.16
N ALA A 341 -6.91 8.03 -25.86
CA ALA A 341 -5.65 8.44 -25.26
C ALA A 341 -5.46 7.84 -23.86
N VAL A 342 -6.52 7.79 -23.04
CA VAL A 342 -6.50 7.11 -21.73
C VAL A 342 -6.17 5.63 -21.91
N ARG A 343 -6.81 4.91 -22.83
CA ARG A 343 -6.53 3.48 -23.05
C ARG A 343 -5.09 3.25 -23.52
N GLN A 344 -4.62 4.05 -24.48
CA GLN A 344 -3.25 3.98 -24.99
C GLN A 344 -2.21 4.22 -23.90
N ALA A 345 -2.42 5.23 -23.04
CA ALA A 345 -1.51 5.55 -21.94
C ALA A 345 -1.38 4.42 -20.89
N HIS A 346 -2.37 3.52 -20.82
CA HIS A 346 -2.43 2.47 -19.78
C HIS A 346 -2.23 1.06 -20.32
N GLU A 347 -2.09 0.84 -21.64
CA GLU A 347 -1.98 -0.47 -22.27
C GLU A 347 -0.90 -1.37 -21.61
N LYS A 348 0.26 -0.80 -21.28
CA LYS A 348 1.38 -1.50 -20.63
C LYS A 348 1.41 -1.37 -19.10
N ARG A 349 0.38 -0.76 -18.50
CA ARG A 349 0.29 -0.47 -17.05
C ARG A 349 -0.71 -1.39 -16.35
N MET A 350 -0.68 -2.68 -16.70
CA MET A 350 -1.71 -3.67 -16.35
C MET A 350 -1.29 -4.65 -15.22
N GLY A 351 -0.22 -4.33 -14.49
CA GLY A 351 0.28 -5.14 -13.38
C GLY A 351 1.24 -6.25 -13.80
N GLN A 352 1.74 -6.21 -15.04
CA GLN A 352 2.78 -7.11 -15.52
C GLN A 352 4.10 -6.85 -14.76
N PRO A 353 4.88 -7.90 -14.47
CA PRO A 353 6.16 -7.75 -13.80
C PRO A 353 7.16 -7.04 -14.72
N PHE A 354 8.14 -6.36 -14.14
CA PHE A 354 9.17 -5.64 -14.89
C PHE A 354 10.45 -5.54 -14.05
N HIS A 355 11.56 -5.13 -14.64
CA HIS A 355 12.78 -4.84 -13.87
C HIS A 355 12.66 -3.51 -13.13
N ARG A 356 12.78 -3.54 -11.80
CA ARG A 356 12.77 -2.31 -10.98
C ARG A 356 13.86 -1.37 -11.45
N ARG A 357 13.50 -0.11 -11.70
CA ARG A 357 14.42 0.98 -12.00
C ARG A 357 15.29 1.28 -10.78
N ILE A 358 16.60 1.16 -10.99
CA ILE A 358 17.65 1.52 -10.03
C ILE A 358 18.16 2.90 -10.42
N ILE A 359 18.30 3.79 -9.44
CA ILE A 359 18.84 5.13 -9.64
C ILE A 359 20.03 5.28 -8.68
N PRO A 360 21.27 5.29 -9.20
CA PRO A 360 22.46 5.45 -8.38
C PRO A 360 22.34 6.61 -7.40
N ASP A 361 22.73 6.35 -6.15
CA ASP A 361 22.73 7.32 -5.05
C ASP A 361 21.36 7.94 -4.69
N LYS A 362 20.27 7.44 -5.27
CA LYS A 362 18.90 7.93 -5.05
C LYS A 362 17.90 6.80 -4.76
N PRO A 363 18.11 6.02 -3.69
CA PRO A 363 17.27 4.85 -3.40
C PRO A 363 15.79 5.18 -3.16
N LYS A 364 15.47 6.43 -2.81
CA LYS A 364 14.10 6.94 -2.66
C LYS A 364 13.35 7.12 -3.98
N GLU A 365 14.06 7.36 -5.08
CA GLU A 365 13.49 7.59 -6.43
C GLU A 365 13.39 6.31 -7.27
N GLU A 366 13.91 5.20 -6.73
CA GLU A 366 13.82 3.86 -7.31
C GLU A 366 12.39 3.30 -7.27
N ASP A 367 12.15 2.30 -8.10
CA ASP A 367 10.91 1.54 -7.98
C ASP A 367 10.85 0.82 -6.63
N TYR A 368 9.67 0.89 -6.01
CA TYR A 368 9.48 0.39 -4.66
C TYR A 368 9.41 -1.14 -4.65
N PHE A 369 10.18 -1.78 -3.76
CA PHE A 369 10.24 -3.25 -3.63
C PHE A 369 8.85 -3.87 -3.49
N TYR A 370 8.02 -3.34 -2.58
CA TYR A 370 6.71 -3.93 -2.30
C TYR A 370 5.66 -3.68 -3.40
N ALA A 371 5.95 -2.79 -4.35
CA ALA A 371 5.12 -2.59 -5.54
C ALA A 371 5.49 -3.55 -6.67
N ASN A 372 6.78 -3.83 -6.83
CA ASN A 372 7.30 -4.73 -7.85
C ASN A 372 8.37 -5.67 -7.24
N PRO A 373 7.94 -6.74 -6.55
CA PRO A 373 8.81 -7.59 -5.76
C PRO A 373 9.46 -8.67 -6.66
N GLN A 374 10.25 -8.24 -7.64
CA GLN A 374 10.77 -9.09 -8.72
C GLN A 374 11.50 -10.36 -8.24
N GLU A 375 12.20 -10.29 -7.11
CA GLU A 375 12.90 -11.44 -6.49
C GLU A 375 11.95 -12.52 -5.97
N CYS A 376 10.67 -12.17 -5.78
CA CYS A 376 9.63 -13.07 -5.31
C CYS A 376 8.89 -13.78 -6.46
N LEU A 377 9.16 -13.40 -7.71
CA LEU A 377 8.42 -13.87 -8.89
C LEU A 377 9.10 -15.06 -9.58
N CYS A 378 10.37 -15.31 -9.26
CA CYS A 378 11.21 -16.31 -9.90
C CYS A 378 11.81 -17.27 -8.86
N GLU A 379 11.75 -18.58 -9.11
CA GLU A 379 12.33 -19.57 -8.19
C GLU A 379 13.86 -19.70 -8.34
N GLY A 380 14.47 -19.23 -9.45
CA GLY A 380 15.90 -19.36 -9.78
C GLY A 380 16.63 -18.06 -10.16
N THR A 381 17.84 -18.18 -10.72
CA THR A 381 18.69 -17.07 -11.20
C THR A 381 18.28 -16.53 -12.58
N GLY A 382 17.51 -17.31 -13.36
CA GLY A 382 16.95 -16.88 -14.64
C GLY A 382 15.60 -16.22 -14.44
N CYS A 383 15.59 -14.90 -14.28
CA CYS A 383 14.37 -14.10 -14.13
C CYS A 383 14.07 -13.25 -15.36
N GLU A 384 14.90 -13.35 -16.42
CA GLU A 384 14.72 -12.58 -17.66
C GLU A 384 13.43 -12.98 -18.41
N ASP A 385 13.09 -14.27 -18.46
CA ASP A 385 11.92 -14.74 -19.22
C ASP A 385 10.57 -14.31 -18.61
N VAL A 386 10.52 -14.11 -17.29
CA VAL A 386 9.33 -13.64 -16.57
C VAL A 386 9.19 -12.12 -16.64
N LEU A 387 10.32 -11.41 -16.72
CA LEU A 387 10.37 -9.94 -16.68
C LEU A 387 10.46 -9.30 -18.08
N ASP A 388 10.78 -10.09 -19.11
CA ASP A 388 10.85 -9.70 -20.52
C ASP A 388 10.27 -10.80 -21.43
N PRO A 389 8.94 -10.80 -21.67
CA PRO A 389 8.29 -11.81 -22.50
C PRO A 389 8.78 -11.82 -23.96
N GLY A 390 9.47 -10.76 -24.40
CA GLY A 390 9.98 -10.62 -25.77
C GLY A 390 11.24 -11.44 -26.07
N LYS A 391 11.90 -11.98 -25.03
CA LYS A 391 13.09 -12.83 -25.18
C LYS A 391 12.81 -14.34 -25.20
N SER A 392 11.57 -14.76 -24.94
CA SER A 392 11.16 -16.16 -25.09
C SER A 392 10.99 -16.52 -26.57
N SER A 393 12.12 -16.59 -27.27
CA SER A 393 12.25 -17.18 -28.59
C SER A 393 13.24 -18.34 -28.47
N LYS A 394 12.72 -19.57 -28.65
CA LYS A 394 13.41 -20.86 -28.84
C LYS A 394 13.73 -21.67 -27.57
N VAL A 395 12.79 -22.56 -27.20
CA VAL A 395 13.05 -23.99 -26.99
C VAL A 395 11.77 -24.74 -27.42
N THR A 396 11.58 -25.00 -28.71
CA THR A 396 11.71 -26.31 -29.41
C THR A 396 10.63 -27.36 -29.05
N MET A 397 9.75 -27.59 -30.05
CA MET A 397 8.77 -28.67 -30.32
C MET A 397 7.76 -29.08 -29.26
#